data_AF-A0A9X1I666-F1
#
_entry.id   AF-A0A9X1I666-F1
#
_cell.length_a   1.000
_cell.length_b   1.000
_cell.length_c   1.000
_cell.angle_alpha   90.00
_cell.angle_beta   90.00
_cell.angle_gamma   90.00
#
_symmetry.space_group_name_H-M   'P 1'
#
loop_
_entity.id
_entity.type
_entity.pdbx_description
1 polymer ?
#
loop_
_entity_poly.entity_id
_entity_poly.type
_entity_poly.pdbx_seq_one_letter_code
_entity_poly.pdbx_strand_id
1 'polypeptide(L)' 'MPRKKDLIQLRNLNIKKRYNEISLKNPKWKHEAVVLELEKTFFLTSRTITAILNNEGNYGKD' A
#
# COMPACT_ATOMS: atom_id res chain seq x y z
N MET A 1 -14.53 -7.17 18.06
CA MET A 1 -13.55 -6.12 17.71
C MET A 1 -12.46 -6.77 16.87
N PRO A 2 -12.20 -6.33 15.63
CA PRO A 2 -11.04 -6.81 14.88
C PRO A 2 -9.75 -6.49 15.63
N ARG A 3 -8.80 -7.42 15.69
CA ARG A 3 -7.53 -7.18 16.39
C ARG A 3 -6.68 -6.22 15.56
N LYS A 4 -5.80 -5.46 16.21
CA LYS A 4 -4.89 -4.51 15.55
C LYS A 4 -4.11 -5.14 14.38
N LYS A 5 -3.69 -6.41 14.54
CA LYS A 5 -3.01 -7.20 13.50
C LYS A 5 -3.88 -7.39 12.26
N ASP A 6 -5.15 -7.72 12.44
CA ASP A 6 -6.12 -7.94 11.37
C ASP A 6 -6.36 -6.64 10.58
N LEU A 7 -6.42 -5.49 11.27
CA LEU A 7 -6.58 -4.18 10.64
C LEU A 7 -5.35 -3.75 9.82
N ILE A 8 -4.13 -4.04 10.30
CA ILE A 8 -2.90 -3.74 9.55
C ILE A 8 -2.82 -4.62 8.29
N GLN A 9 -3.15 -5.90 8.41
CA GLN A 9 -3.21 -6.81 7.26
C GLN A 9 -4.23 -6.34 6.23
N LEU A 10 -5.42 -5.96 6.68
CA LEU A 10 -6.48 -5.43 5.80
C LEU A 10 -6.02 -4.14 5.09
N ARG A 11 -5.39 -3.20 5.80
CA ARG A 11 -4.81 -2.00 5.18
C ARG A 11 -3.78 -2.35 4.12
N ASN A 12 -2.86 -3.27 4.41
CA ASN A 12 -1.82 -3.67 3.48
C ASN A 12 -2.40 -4.33 2.21
N LEU A 13 -3.45 -5.15 2.36
CA LEU A 13 -4.20 -5.71 1.22
C LEU A 13 -4.88 -4.60 0.40
N ASN A 14 -5.50 -3.62 1.06
CA ASN A 14 -6.16 -2.50 0.40
C ASN A 14 -5.16 -1.64 -0.39
N ILE A 15 -3.96 -1.39 0.14
CA ILE A 15 -2.89 -0.68 -0.56
C ILE A 15 -2.50 -1.40 -1.85
N LYS A 16 -2.29 -2.72 -1.79
CA LYS A 16 -1.95 -3.52 -2.98
C LYS A 16 -3.06 -3.53 -4.02
N LYS A 17 -4.32 -3.68 -3.57
CA LYS A 17 -5.48 -3.61 -4.46
C LYS A 17 -5.54 -2.25 -5.15
N ARG A 18 -5.37 -1.16 -4.39
CA ARG A 18 -5.42 0.20 -4.91
C ARG A 18 -4.28 0.50 -5.88
N TYR A 19 -3.07 -0.02 -5.61
CA TYR A 19 -1.94 0.08 -6.54
C TYR A 19 -2.31 -0.48 -7.93
N ASN A 20 -2.92 -1.67 -7.96
CA ASN A 20 -3.35 -2.30 -9.21
C ASN A 20 -4.42 -1.49 -9.92
N GLU A 21 -5.44 -1.00 -9.19
CA GLU A 21 -6.49 -0.15 -9.76
C GLU A 21 -5.93 1.13 -10.40
N ILE A 22 -5.02 1.83 -9.72
CA ILE A 22 -4.40 3.06 -10.23
C ILE A 22 -3.53 2.75 -11.44
N SER A 23 -2.74 1.67 -11.39
CA SER A 23 -1.87 1.26 -12.49
C SER A 23 -2.66 0.86 -13.74
N LEU A 24 -3.79 0.17 -13.58
CA LEU A 24 -4.70 -0.18 -14.67
C LEU A 24 -5.39 1.05 -15.27
N LYS A 25 -5.82 1.99 -14.42
CA LYS A 25 -6.44 3.24 -14.87
C LYS A 25 -5.44 4.17 -15.56
N ASN A 26 -4.16 4.11 -15.17
CA ASN A 26 -3.11 5.00 -15.65
C ASN A 26 -1.87 4.21 -16.12
N PRO A 27 -1.95 3.47 -17.25
CA PRO A 27 -0.88 2.56 -17.68
C PRO A 27 0.43 3.27 -18.06
N LYS A 28 0.41 4.58 -18.29
CA LYS A 28 1.61 5.40 -18.60
C LYS A 28 2.29 5.97 -17.36
N TRP A 29 1.69 5.83 -16.18
CA TRP A 29 2.28 6.37 -14.96
C TRP A 29 3.50 5.55 -14.55
N LYS A 30 4.54 6.26 -14.12
CA LYS A 30 5.69 5.64 -13.48
C LYS A 30 5.28 5.10 -12.11
N HIS A 31 6.00 4.07 -11.64
CA HIS A 31 5.81 3.50 -10.31
C HIS A 31 5.78 4.57 -9.20
N GLU A 32 6.70 5.53 -9.25
CA GLU A 32 6.79 6.64 -8.29
C GLU A 32 5.51 7.48 -8.22
N ALA A 33 4.87 7.75 -9.37
CA ALA A 33 3.62 8.51 -9.40
C ALA A 33 2.48 7.74 -8.75
N VAL A 34 2.42 6.42 -8.94
CA VAL A 34 1.44 5.55 -8.28
C VAL A 34 1.69 5.49 -6.77
N VAL A 35 2.97 5.43 -6.34
CA VAL A 35 3.33 5.43 -4.91
C VAL A 35 2.97 6.75 -4.23
N LEU A 36 3.22 7.90 -4.88
CA LEU A 36 2.82 9.21 -4.35
C LEU A 36 1.30 9.34 -4.19
N GLU A 37 0.52 8.76 -5.11
CA GLU A 37 -0.95 8.75 -5.00
C GLU A 37 -1.43 7.87 -3.84
N LEU A 38 -0.77 6.74 -3.60
CA LEU A 38 -1.04 5.87 -2.46
C LEU A 38 -0.66 6.53 -1.14
N GLU A 39 0.43 7.28 -1.10
CA GLU A 39 0.85 8.06 0.09
C GLU A 39 -0.24 9.06 0.49
N LYS A 40 -0.80 9.80 -0.46
CA LYS A 40 -1.92 10.72 -0.22
C LYS A 40 -3.21 10.00 0.21
N THR A 41 -3.47 8.82 -0.36
CA THR A 41 -4.70 8.06 -0.09
C THR A 41 -4.68 7.41 1.30
N PHE A 42 -3.54 6.87 1.71
CA PHE A 42 -3.40 6.08 2.92
C PHE A 42 -2.66 6.80 4.06
N PHE A 43 -2.18 8.02 3.82
CA PHE A 43 -1.41 8.83 4.77
C PHE A 43 -0.19 8.08 5.32
N LEU A 44 0.51 7.37 4.44
CA LEU A 44 1.73 6.62 4.75
C LEU A 44 2.87 7.11 3.88
N THR A 45 4.07 7.19 4.46
CA THR A 45 5.26 7.58 3.70
C THR A 45 5.48 6.64 2.51
N SER A 46 6.01 7.18 1.40
CA SER A 46 6.43 6.40 0.23
C SER A 46 7.25 5.16 0.61
N ARG A 47 8.19 5.29 1.56
CA ARG A 47 9.00 4.16 2.07
C ARG A 47 8.14 3.04 2.64
N THR A 48 7.12 3.37 3.43
CA THR A 48 6.21 2.38 4.02
C THR A 48 5.34 1.71 2.96
N ILE A 49 4.83 2.49 1.99
CA ILE A 49 4.05 1.95 0.86
C ILE A 49 4.90 0.97 0.05
N THR A 50 6.12 1.36 -0.34
CA THR A 50 7.04 0.48 -1.09
C THR A 50 7.35 -0.80 -0.31
N ALA A 51 7.63 -0.71 1.00
CA ALA A 51 7.85 -1.89 1.83
C ALA A 51 6.62 -2.81 1.90
N ILE A 52 5.40 -2.26 1.90
CA ILE A 52 4.16 -3.05 1.85
C ILE A 52 3.99 -3.75 0.50
N LEU A 53 4.28 -3.05 -0.61
CA LEU A 53 4.19 -3.60 -1.96
C LEU A 53 5.21 -4.74 -2.17
N ASN A 54 6.44 -4.58 -1.67
CA ASN A 54 7.50 -5.58 -1.78
C ASN A 54 7.40 -6.73 -0.76
N ASN A 55 6.45 -6.67 0.18
CA ASN A 55 6.39 -7.58 1.35
C ASN A 55 7.60 -7.49 2.29
N GLU A 56 8.33 -6.38 2.27
CA GLU A 56 9.54 -6.14 3.07
C GLU A 56 9.24 -5.53 4.45
N GLY A 57 7.98 -5.14 4.71
CA GLY A 57 7.56 -4.59 5.99
C GLY A 57 7.11 -5.68 6.98
N ASN A 58 7.92 -5.98 7.99
CA ASN A 58 7.56 -6.82 9.15
C ASN A 58 6.44 -6.24 10.05
N TYR A 59 5.60 -5.32 9.56
CA TYR A 59 4.54 -4.65 10.33
C TYR A 59 3.35 -5.57 10.74
N GLY A 60 3.50 -6.88 10.61
CA GLY A 60 2.48 -7.88 10.95
C GLY A 60 3.03 -9.23 11.41
N LYS A 61 4.33 -9.34 11.71
CA LYS A 61 4.92 -10.53 12.35
C LYS A 61 5.04 -10.26 13.85
N ASP A 62 3.96 -10.59 14.56
CA ASP A 62 3.98 -11.02 15.97
C ASP A 62 3.42 -12.44 16.01
#